data_AF-A0A7X5UUW3-F1
#
_entry.id   AF-A0A7X5UUW3-F1
#
_cell.length_a   1.000
_cell.length_b   1.000
_cell.length_c   1.000
_cell.angle_alpha   90.00
_cell.angle_beta   90.00
_cell.angle_gamma   90.00
#
_symmetry.space_group_name_H-M   'P 1'
#
loop_
_entity.id
_entity.type
_entity.pdbx_description
1 polymer ?
#
loop_
_entity_poly.entity_id
_entity_poly.type
_entity_poly.pdbx_seq_one_letter_code
_entity_poly.pdbx_strand_id
1 'polypeptide(L)'
;MRHIARVQSWVVAATEHPEVSGVRAGEAPREWERLLDWWEQQREALRAVFDRGPGAPTRLPFSSYPPVVASWARRQAHEAAIHRVDAELTLGAVTVTFDPEFAADGIDELLMLLVHRRTGWSEFTADGTVLVHAEDAGRLWSVRLAPGSAPQLAEQPFEPDVTIEGSADAVYRAVWRRPSEAKVTGDVALLEPLAAP
;
A
#
# COMPACT_ATOMS: atom_id res chain seq x y z
N MET A 1 -13.69 -1.65 -9.04
CA MET A 1 -14.01 -2.97 -9.62
C MET A 1 -12.91 -3.49 -10.53
N ARG A 2 -12.67 -2.90 -11.71
CA ARG A 2 -11.63 -3.37 -12.66
C ARG A 2 -10.24 -3.50 -12.04
N HIS A 3 -9.79 -2.48 -11.32
CA HIS A 3 -8.48 -2.49 -10.66
C HIS A 3 -8.38 -3.62 -9.63
N ILE A 4 -9.29 -3.63 -8.65
CA ILE A 4 -9.37 -4.65 -7.59
C ILE A 4 -9.35 -6.07 -8.18
N ALA A 5 -10.22 -6.38 -9.14
CA ALA A 5 -10.30 -7.71 -9.75
C ALA A 5 -8.98 -8.11 -10.45
N ARG A 6 -8.27 -7.17 -11.08
CA ARG A 6 -6.93 -7.42 -11.63
C ARG A 6 -5.91 -7.76 -10.55
N VAL A 7 -5.88 -7.02 -9.44
CA VAL A 7 -4.98 -7.34 -8.33
C VAL A 7 -5.32 -8.71 -7.74
N GLN A 8 -6.60 -9.03 -7.56
CA GLN A 8 -7.04 -10.35 -7.06
C GLN A 8 -6.59 -11.49 -7.97
N SER A 9 -6.79 -11.35 -9.29
CA SER A 9 -6.34 -12.36 -10.28
C SER A 9 -4.83 -12.59 -10.24
N TRP A 10 -4.06 -11.55 -9.88
CA TRP A 10 -2.62 -11.64 -9.76
C TRP A 10 -2.19 -12.45 -8.54
N VAL A 11 -2.85 -12.22 -7.40
CA VAL A 11 -2.63 -13.01 -6.17
C VAL A 11 -2.93 -14.49 -6.43
N VAL A 12 -4.04 -14.77 -7.10
CA VAL A 12 -4.44 -16.14 -7.48
C VAL A 12 -3.34 -16.78 -8.33
N ALA A 13 -2.95 -16.15 -9.44
CA ALA A 13 -1.91 -16.68 -10.31
C ALA A 13 -0.56 -16.86 -9.59
N ALA A 14 -0.19 -15.92 -8.71
CA ALA A 14 1.06 -15.97 -7.95
C ALA A 14 1.08 -17.11 -6.91
N THR A 15 -0.09 -17.53 -6.44
CA THR A 15 -0.24 -18.63 -5.47
C THR A 15 -0.44 -19.98 -6.15
N GLU A 16 -1.01 -20.02 -7.35
CA GLU A 16 -1.14 -21.23 -8.17
C GLU A 16 0.20 -21.67 -8.78
N HIS A 17 1.05 -20.70 -9.12
CA HIS A 17 2.35 -20.93 -9.75
C HIS A 17 3.49 -20.25 -8.97
N PRO A 18 3.74 -20.63 -7.70
CA PRO A 18 4.75 -19.99 -6.86
C PRO A 18 6.18 -20.09 -7.41
N GLU A 19 6.45 -21.09 -8.25
CA GLU A 19 7.73 -21.30 -8.93
C GLU A 19 8.01 -20.30 -10.07
N VAL A 20 6.96 -19.73 -10.67
CA VAL A 20 7.08 -18.86 -11.85
C VAL A 20 7.45 -17.45 -11.43
N SER A 21 8.46 -16.86 -12.10
CA SER A 21 8.79 -15.43 -11.94
C SER A 21 7.98 -14.57 -12.90
N GLY A 22 7.68 -13.34 -12.50
CA GLY A 22 7.01 -12.37 -13.39
C GLY A 22 5.56 -12.72 -13.72
N VAL A 23 4.87 -13.48 -12.86
CA VAL A 23 3.43 -13.76 -12.98
C VAL A 23 2.68 -12.44 -13.16
N ARG A 24 1.79 -12.39 -14.15
CA ARG A 24 1.02 -11.19 -14.49
C ARG A 24 -0.42 -11.32 -14.01
N ALA A 25 -1.02 -10.18 -13.69
CA ALA A 25 -2.46 -10.07 -13.50
C ALA A 25 -3.22 -10.50 -14.76
N GLY A 26 -4.41 -11.05 -14.58
CA GLY A 26 -5.36 -11.32 -15.65
C GLY A 26 -5.82 -10.03 -16.37
N GLU A 27 -6.31 -10.21 -17.59
CA GLU A 27 -6.90 -9.13 -18.38
C GLU A 27 -8.40 -9.02 -18.09
N ALA A 28 -8.81 -7.85 -17.58
CA ALA A 28 -10.19 -7.62 -17.20
C ALA A 28 -11.09 -7.36 -18.43
N PRO A 29 -12.27 -8.01 -18.55
CA PRO A 29 -13.21 -7.76 -19.64
C PRO A 29 -13.60 -6.28 -19.77
N ARG A 30 -13.79 -5.79 -21.00
CA ARG A 30 -14.12 -4.37 -21.23
C ARG A 30 -15.58 -4.08 -20.91
N GLU A 31 -16.46 -5.02 -21.22
CA GLU A 31 -17.90 -4.93 -21.03
C GLU A 31 -18.27 -4.98 -19.53
N TRP A 32 -19.19 -4.12 -19.10
CA TRP A 32 -19.53 -3.95 -17.68
C TRP A 32 -20.08 -5.23 -17.04
N GLU A 33 -21.04 -5.89 -17.70
CA GLU A 33 -21.66 -7.12 -17.18
C GLU A 33 -20.62 -8.23 -17.00
N ARG A 34 -19.77 -8.43 -18.02
CA ARG A 34 -18.67 -9.40 -17.97
C ARG A 34 -17.63 -9.05 -16.91
N LEU A 35 -17.40 -7.77 -16.66
CA LEU A 35 -16.48 -7.32 -15.62
C LEU A 35 -17.00 -7.68 -14.22
N LEU A 36 -18.31 -7.59 -13.98
CA LEU A 36 -18.91 -7.95 -12.70
C LEU A 36 -18.80 -9.46 -12.45
N ASP A 37 -19.14 -10.27 -13.45
CA ASP A 37 -18.99 -11.73 -13.37
C ASP A 37 -17.53 -12.13 -13.12
N TRP A 38 -16.60 -11.49 -13.84
CA TRP A 38 -15.18 -11.75 -13.67
C TRP A 38 -14.67 -11.33 -12.28
N TRP A 39 -15.10 -10.18 -11.76
CA TRP A 39 -14.74 -9.74 -10.41
C TRP A 39 -15.24 -10.73 -9.35
N GLU A 40 -16.47 -11.24 -9.48
CA GLU A 40 -17.01 -12.24 -8.58
C GLU A 40 -16.17 -13.54 -8.60
N GLN A 41 -15.81 -14.01 -9.80
CA GLN A 41 -14.90 -15.16 -9.95
C GLN A 41 -13.53 -14.92 -9.29
N GLN A 42 -12.93 -13.74 -9.47
CA GLN A 42 -11.64 -13.43 -8.83
C GLN A 42 -11.75 -13.32 -7.31
N ARG A 43 -12.89 -12.84 -6.80
CA ARG A 43 -13.18 -12.75 -5.37
C ARG A 43 -13.33 -14.14 -4.74
N GLU A 44 -14.03 -15.06 -5.40
CA GLU A 44 -14.14 -16.47 -4.97
C GLU A 44 -12.78 -17.18 -5.02
N ALA A 45 -12.03 -17.01 -6.10
CA ALA A 45 -10.69 -17.60 -6.23
C ALA A 45 -9.71 -17.05 -5.17
N LEU A 46 -9.77 -15.77 -4.85
CA LEU A 46 -8.97 -15.17 -3.78
C LEU A 46 -9.32 -15.78 -2.41
N ARG A 47 -10.60 -16.02 -2.13
CA ARG A 47 -11.01 -16.69 -0.89
C ARG A 47 -10.43 -18.09 -0.81
N ALA A 48 -10.50 -18.86 -1.90
CA ALA A 48 -9.90 -20.18 -1.98
C ALA A 48 -8.37 -20.14 -1.78
N VAL A 49 -7.69 -19.06 -2.19
CA VAL A 49 -6.27 -18.85 -1.86
C VAL A 49 -6.06 -18.67 -0.36
N PHE A 50 -6.87 -17.85 0.31
CA PHE A 50 -6.77 -17.64 1.76
C PHE A 50 -7.09 -18.90 2.57
N ASP A 51 -8.00 -19.74 2.08
CA ASP A 51 -8.34 -21.03 2.70
C ASP A 51 -7.17 -22.05 2.69
N ARG A 52 -6.12 -21.82 1.89
CA ARG A 52 -4.87 -22.62 1.93
C ARG A 52 -4.08 -22.41 3.23
N GLY A 53 -4.41 -21.35 3.98
CA GLY A 53 -3.79 -21.00 5.25
C GLY A 53 -2.63 -19.99 5.11
N PRO A 54 -2.33 -19.23 6.19
CA PRO A 54 -1.43 -18.07 6.14
C PRO A 54 0.02 -18.42 5.76
N GLY A 55 0.47 -19.64 6.09
CA GLY A 55 1.82 -20.13 5.79
C GLY A 55 1.96 -20.81 4.43
N ALA A 56 0.89 -20.92 3.65
CA ALA A 56 0.97 -21.55 2.34
C ALA A 56 1.91 -20.76 1.41
N PRO A 57 2.76 -21.43 0.62
CA PRO A 57 3.72 -20.76 -0.24
C PRO A 57 3.01 -20.02 -1.39
N THR A 58 3.57 -18.87 -1.76
CA THR A 58 3.17 -18.07 -2.92
C THR A 58 4.40 -17.45 -3.56
N ARG A 59 4.28 -16.86 -4.74
CA ARG A 59 5.24 -15.88 -5.25
C ARG A 59 4.89 -14.47 -4.77
N LEU A 60 5.91 -13.67 -4.45
CA LEU A 60 5.81 -12.22 -4.31
C LEU A 60 6.79 -11.55 -5.29
N PRO A 61 6.43 -10.40 -5.88
CA PRO A 61 7.32 -9.60 -6.72
C PRO A 61 8.26 -8.71 -5.90
N PHE A 62 8.33 -8.90 -4.58
CA PHE A 62 9.09 -8.12 -3.63
C PHE A 62 9.71 -9.03 -2.57
N SER A 63 10.89 -8.65 -2.08
CA SER A 63 11.66 -9.41 -1.09
C SER A 63 11.47 -8.94 0.36
N SER A 64 10.80 -7.81 0.59
CA SER A 64 10.60 -7.23 1.93
C SER A 64 9.67 -8.07 2.81
N TYR A 65 8.92 -9.01 2.23
CA TYR A 65 7.98 -9.87 2.95
C TYR A 65 8.20 -11.35 2.60
N PRO A 66 7.90 -12.27 3.54
CA PRO A 66 7.99 -13.71 3.27
C PRO A 66 7.05 -14.13 2.14
N PRO A 67 7.46 -15.04 1.23
CA PRO A 67 6.65 -15.49 0.10
C PRO A 67 5.55 -16.48 0.52
N VAL A 68 4.64 -16.02 1.38
CA VAL A 68 3.51 -16.80 1.91
C VAL A 68 2.17 -16.05 1.75
N VAL A 69 1.06 -16.79 1.78
CA VAL A 69 -0.29 -16.25 1.59
C VAL A 69 -0.62 -15.10 2.55
N ALA A 70 -0.13 -15.12 3.79
CA ALA A 70 -0.33 -14.03 4.75
C ALA A 70 0.16 -12.66 4.24
N SER A 71 1.24 -12.60 3.46
CA SER A 71 1.74 -11.36 2.89
C SER A 71 0.83 -10.80 1.80
N TRP A 72 0.20 -11.68 1.00
CA TRP A 72 -0.85 -11.25 0.09
C TRP A 72 -2.13 -10.84 0.82
N ALA A 73 -2.49 -11.52 1.91
CA ALA A 73 -3.65 -11.15 2.72
C ALA A 73 -3.50 -9.73 3.30
N ARG A 74 -2.30 -9.38 3.82
CA ARG A 74 -1.97 -8.02 4.25
C ARG A 74 -2.20 -7.00 3.12
N ARG A 75 -1.62 -7.24 1.94
CA ARG A 75 -1.78 -6.34 0.78
C ARG A 75 -3.23 -6.20 0.33
N GLN A 76 -3.99 -7.30 0.29
CA GLN A 76 -5.40 -7.29 -0.09
C GLN A 76 -6.27 -6.54 0.91
N ALA A 77 -5.92 -6.57 2.20
CA ALA A 77 -6.63 -5.80 3.22
C ALA A 77 -6.47 -4.29 2.99
N HIS A 78 -5.23 -3.81 2.78
CA HIS A 78 -4.95 -2.39 2.49
C HIS A 78 -5.54 -1.95 1.16
N GLU A 79 -5.45 -2.79 0.12
CA GLU A 79 -6.07 -2.54 -1.17
C GLU A 79 -7.60 -2.35 -1.07
N ALA A 80 -8.28 -3.23 -0.34
CA ALA A 80 -9.73 -3.14 -0.14
C ALA A 80 -10.10 -1.92 0.72
N ALA A 81 -9.33 -1.63 1.76
CA ALA A 81 -9.55 -0.50 2.68
C ALA A 81 -9.46 0.83 1.94
N ILE A 82 -8.39 1.04 1.18
CA ILE A 82 -8.16 2.27 0.43
C ILE A 82 -9.21 2.46 -0.68
N HIS A 83 -9.57 1.39 -1.40
CA HIS A 83 -10.61 1.50 -2.41
C HIS A 83 -12.03 1.64 -1.85
N ARG A 84 -12.27 1.22 -0.59
CA ARG A 84 -13.49 1.60 0.13
C ARG A 84 -13.53 3.11 0.35
N VAL A 85 -12.42 3.73 0.77
CA VAL A 85 -12.34 5.20 0.89
C VAL A 85 -12.62 5.88 -0.45
N ASP A 86 -12.00 5.41 -1.54
CA ASP A 86 -12.24 5.97 -2.88
C ASP A 86 -13.74 5.89 -3.29
N ALA A 87 -14.40 4.77 -2.97
CA ALA A 87 -15.83 4.59 -3.24
C ALA A 87 -16.71 5.52 -2.39
N GLU A 88 -16.41 5.65 -1.09
CA GLU A 88 -17.14 6.53 -0.18
C GLU A 88 -16.96 8.03 -0.53
N LEU A 89 -15.74 8.43 -0.91
CA LEU A 89 -15.45 9.78 -1.42
C LEU A 89 -16.28 10.12 -2.66
N THR A 90 -16.46 9.15 -3.57
CA THR A 90 -17.29 9.33 -4.77
C THR A 90 -18.76 9.60 -4.42
N LEU A 91 -19.24 9.07 -3.29
CA LEU A 91 -20.59 9.31 -2.77
C LEU A 91 -20.69 10.61 -1.95
N GLY A 92 -19.59 11.33 -1.75
CA GLY A 92 -19.53 12.57 -0.98
C GLY A 92 -19.62 12.39 0.54
N ALA A 93 -19.52 11.15 1.04
CA ALA A 93 -19.63 10.84 2.46
C ALA A 93 -18.65 9.73 2.85
N VAL A 94 -17.54 10.12 3.46
CA VAL A 94 -16.60 9.18 4.09
C VAL A 94 -17.08 8.90 5.50
N THR A 95 -17.39 7.65 5.76
CA THR A 95 -17.91 7.16 7.05
C THR A 95 -16.96 6.17 7.71
N VAL A 96 -16.05 5.58 6.94
CA VAL A 96 -15.05 4.66 7.47
C VAL A 96 -13.97 5.40 8.26
N THR A 97 -13.65 4.86 9.44
CA THR A 97 -12.44 5.16 10.21
C THR A 97 -11.73 3.84 10.44
N PHE A 98 -10.41 3.82 10.26
CA PHE A 98 -9.61 2.62 10.46
C PHE A 98 -9.12 2.50 11.90
N ASP A 99 -8.98 1.25 12.35
CA ASP A 99 -8.32 0.92 13.61
C ASP A 99 -6.85 1.43 13.60
N PRO A 100 -6.34 2.00 14.71
CA PRO A 100 -4.99 2.57 14.73
C PRO A 100 -3.89 1.58 14.33
N GLU A 101 -3.96 0.32 14.76
CA GLU A 101 -2.94 -0.68 14.41
C GLU A 101 -3.04 -1.11 12.96
N PHE A 102 -4.26 -1.20 12.41
CA PHE A 102 -4.46 -1.44 10.99
C PHE A 102 -3.89 -0.30 10.13
N ALA A 103 -4.19 0.95 10.49
CA ALA A 103 -3.71 2.11 9.75
C ALA A 103 -2.17 2.25 9.85
N ALA A 104 -1.61 2.01 11.03
CA ALA A 104 -0.16 1.95 11.22
C ALA A 104 0.51 0.85 10.39
N ASP A 105 -0.10 -0.34 10.30
CA ASP A 105 0.37 -1.43 9.43
C ASP A 105 0.36 -1.04 7.94
N GLY A 106 -0.61 -0.24 7.52
CA GLY A 106 -0.71 0.26 6.15
C GLY A 106 0.27 1.39 5.81
N ILE A 107 0.67 2.19 6.81
CA ILE A 107 1.80 3.13 6.69
C ILE A 107 3.10 2.34 6.52
N ASP A 108 3.33 1.33 7.35
CA ASP A 108 4.49 0.44 7.26
C ASP A 108 4.54 -0.27 5.89
N GLU A 109 3.40 -0.78 5.40
CA GLU A 109 3.34 -1.41 4.08
C GLU A 109 3.73 -0.42 2.97
N LEU A 110 3.20 0.79 2.98
CA LEU A 110 3.53 1.78 1.97
C LEU A 110 5.04 2.04 1.93
N LEU A 111 5.63 2.32 3.09
CA LEU A 111 7.05 2.68 3.21
C LEU A 111 7.96 1.51 2.86
N MET A 112 7.65 0.30 3.31
CA MET A 112 8.51 -0.88 3.12
C MET A 112 8.34 -1.58 1.77
N LEU A 113 7.17 -1.42 1.14
CA LEU A 113 6.81 -2.15 -0.06
C LEU A 113 6.52 -1.25 -1.25
N LEU A 114 5.49 -0.41 -1.18
CA LEU A 114 4.99 0.27 -2.37
C LEU A 114 5.95 1.33 -2.89
N VAL A 115 6.54 2.10 -1.98
CA VAL A 115 7.58 3.08 -2.32
C VAL A 115 8.72 2.38 -3.03
N HIS A 116 9.31 1.34 -2.43
CA HIS A 116 10.45 0.61 -2.99
C HIS A 116 10.18 -0.06 -4.35
N ARG A 117 8.93 -0.32 -4.70
CA ARG A 117 8.55 -0.87 -6.01
C ARG A 117 8.48 0.18 -7.13
N ARG A 118 8.56 1.46 -6.80
CA ARG A 118 8.67 2.52 -7.81
C ARG A 118 9.94 2.32 -8.64
N THR A 119 9.83 2.60 -9.92
CA THR A 119 10.94 2.63 -10.87
C THR A 119 11.33 4.08 -11.15
N GLY A 120 12.52 4.30 -11.71
CA GLY A 120 12.94 5.65 -12.10
C GLY A 120 13.48 6.50 -10.95
N TRP A 121 13.98 5.88 -9.87
CA TRP A 121 14.61 6.59 -8.74
C TRP A 121 15.70 7.57 -9.18
N SER A 122 16.39 7.30 -10.29
CA SER A 122 17.38 8.19 -10.92
C SER A 122 16.86 9.58 -11.30
N GLU A 123 15.55 9.74 -11.45
CA GLU A 123 14.90 11.00 -11.82
C GLU A 123 14.59 11.88 -10.59
N PHE A 124 14.63 11.31 -9.38
CA PHE A 124 14.34 12.03 -8.14
C PHE A 124 15.58 12.72 -7.61
N THR A 125 15.45 14.01 -7.31
CA THR A 125 16.53 14.87 -6.79
C THR A 125 16.36 15.21 -5.31
N ALA A 126 15.30 14.72 -4.67
CA ALA A 126 15.01 14.99 -3.27
C ALA A 126 16.14 14.48 -2.35
N ASP A 127 16.58 15.35 -1.45
CA ASP A 127 17.58 15.08 -0.43
C ASP A 127 17.06 15.64 0.89
N GLY A 128 16.78 14.76 1.84
CA GLY A 128 16.31 15.18 3.17
C GLY A 128 15.86 14.02 4.04
N THR A 129 15.22 14.37 5.15
CA THR A 129 14.68 13.45 6.15
C THR A 129 13.19 13.68 6.33
N VAL A 130 12.42 12.60 6.32
CA VAL A 130 10.97 12.60 6.52
C VAL A 130 10.65 11.85 7.81
N LEU A 131 9.89 12.49 8.69
CA LEU A 131 9.29 11.87 9.86
C LEU A 131 7.82 11.57 9.59
N VAL A 132 7.38 10.35 9.84
CA VAL A 132 5.98 9.92 9.79
C VAL A 132 5.59 9.49 11.20
N HIS A 133 4.56 10.09 11.78
CA HIS A 133 4.18 9.86 13.17
C HIS A 133 2.67 9.58 13.30
N ALA A 134 2.32 8.34 13.63
CA ALA A 134 0.96 7.93 13.97
C ALA A 134 0.79 7.96 15.50
N GLU A 135 0.22 9.04 16.01
CA GLU A 135 0.22 9.41 17.43
C GLU A 135 -0.55 8.41 18.30
N ASP A 136 -1.77 8.05 17.89
CA ASP A 136 -2.67 7.15 18.62
C ASP A 136 -2.26 5.67 18.57
N ALA A 137 -1.43 5.30 17.60
CA ALA A 137 -0.76 3.99 17.52
C ALA A 137 0.64 4.00 18.19
N GLY A 138 1.13 5.17 18.62
CA GLY A 138 2.47 5.32 19.19
C GLY A 138 3.59 4.86 18.24
N ARG A 139 3.38 5.00 16.92
CA ARG A 139 4.31 4.50 15.89
C ARG A 139 4.96 5.64 15.12
N LEU A 140 6.23 5.46 14.80
CA LEU A 140 7.05 6.51 14.22
C LEU A 140 8.04 5.91 13.22
N TRP A 141 8.07 6.43 12.00
CA TRP A 141 8.99 6.04 10.94
C TRP A 141 9.85 7.23 10.54
N SER A 142 11.15 7.01 10.45
CA SER A 142 12.10 7.98 9.89
C SER A 142 12.59 7.47 8.55
N VAL A 143 12.56 8.33 7.54
CA VAL A 143 12.92 8.00 6.17
C VAL A 143 13.97 8.98 5.66
N ARG A 144 15.10 8.47 5.18
CA ARG A 144 16.13 9.24 4.50
C ARG A 144 15.93 9.16 2.99
N LEU A 145 15.85 10.32 2.36
CA LEU A 145 15.83 10.49 0.91
C LEU A 145 17.22 10.85 0.42
N ALA A 146 17.71 10.19 -0.62
CA ALA A 146 18.96 10.54 -1.26
C ALA A 146 18.73 10.64 -2.77
N PRO A 147 19.34 11.62 -3.47
CA PRO A 147 19.18 11.77 -4.91
C PRO A 147 19.49 10.47 -5.66
N GLY A 148 18.64 10.12 -6.63
CA GLY A 148 18.83 8.95 -7.46
C GLY A 148 18.57 7.59 -6.80
N SER A 149 18.17 7.55 -5.53
CA SER A 149 18.10 6.32 -4.73
C SER A 149 16.71 6.10 -4.14
N ALA A 150 16.36 4.83 -3.92
CA ALA A 150 15.16 4.49 -3.16
C ALA A 150 15.30 5.01 -1.71
N PRO A 151 14.19 5.51 -1.10
CA PRO A 151 14.17 5.92 0.29
C PRO A 151 14.60 4.80 1.23
N GLN A 152 15.29 5.15 2.31
CA GLN A 152 15.76 4.20 3.31
C GLN A 152 15.14 4.51 4.67
N LEU A 153 14.72 3.48 5.41
CA LEU A 153 14.43 3.65 6.83
C LEU A 153 15.71 4.06 7.55
N ALA A 154 15.60 5.05 8.43
CA ALA A 154 16.71 5.63 9.16
C ALA A 154 16.40 5.69 10.66
N GLU A 155 17.43 6.02 11.45
CA GLU A 155 17.22 6.46 12.83
C GLU A 155 16.44 7.78 12.86
N GLN A 156 15.77 8.06 13.98
CA GLN A 156 14.99 9.28 14.15
C GLN A 156 15.91 10.50 14.15
N PRO A 157 15.72 11.47 13.24
CA PRO A 157 16.49 12.71 13.27
C PRO A 157 16.06 13.55 14.46
N PHE A 158 16.99 14.34 15.01
CA PHE A 158 16.67 15.35 16.01
C PHE A 158 15.78 16.47 15.43
N GLU A 159 16.05 16.86 14.17
CA GLU A 159 15.31 17.87 13.42
C GLU A 159 15.02 17.32 12.01
N PRO A 160 13.84 16.71 11.78
CA PRO A 160 13.45 16.28 10.44
C PRO A 160 13.16 17.47 9.52
N ASP A 161 13.52 17.34 8.24
CA ASP A 161 13.23 18.38 7.24
C ASP A 161 11.73 18.51 6.94
N VAL A 162 10.99 17.40 7.06
CA VAL A 162 9.52 17.38 7.02
C VAL A 162 8.96 16.34 7.99
N THR A 163 7.84 16.68 8.62
CA THR A 163 7.06 15.78 9.47
C THR A 163 5.62 15.70 8.99
N ILE A 164 5.08 14.50 8.90
CA ILE A 164 3.65 14.22 8.78
C ILE A 164 3.17 13.49 10.04
N GLU A 165 2.18 14.07 10.74
CA GLU A 165 1.72 13.61 12.04
C GLU A 165 0.20 13.69 12.20
N GLY A 166 -0.33 12.89 13.12
CA GLY A 166 -1.74 12.87 13.50
C GLY A 166 -2.21 11.47 13.92
N SER A 167 -3.52 11.23 13.90
CA SER A 167 -4.04 9.86 14.07
C SER A 167 -3.53 8.94 12.97
N ALA A 168 -3.40 7.66 13.28
CA ALA A 168 -2.93 6.65 12.33
C ALA A 168 -3.81 6.63 11.07
N ASP A 169 -5.13 6.75 11.22
CA ASP A 169 -6.08 6.86 10.08
C ASP A 169 -5.77 8.08 9.19
N ALA A 170 -5.55 9.25 9.79
CA ALA A 170 -5.23 10.46 9.05
C ALA A 170 -3.89 10.30 8.30
N VAL A 171 -2.84 9.87 9.00
CA VAL A 171 -1.53 9.68 8.38
C VAL A 171 -1.59 8.62 7.28
N TYR A 172 -2.26 7.49 7.52
CA TYR A 172 -2.49 6.44 6.54
C TYR A 172 -3.17 6.98 5.28
N ARG A 173 -4.27 7.73 5.39
CA ARG A 173 -4.91 8.36 4.23
C ARG A 173 -3.96 9.30 3.49
N ALA A 174 -3.24 10.15 4.21
CA ALA A 174 -2.35 11.13 3.61
C ALA A 174 -1.21 10.48 2.82
N VAL A 175 -0.51 9.50 3.40
CA VAL A 175 0.59 8.82 2.71
C VAL A 175 0.08 7.98 1.52
N TRP A 176 -1.15 7.51 1.59
CA TRP A 176 -1.87 6.92 0.46
C TRP A 176 -2.52 7.95 -0.48
N ARG A 177 -2.25 9.26 -0.39
CA ARG A 177 -2.79 10.30 -1.28
C ARG A 177 -4.32 10.45 -1.27
N ARG A 178 -4.97 10.22 -0.14
CA ARG A 178 -6.41 10.45 0.06
C ARG A 178 -6.60 11.71 0.94
N PRO A 179 -7.73 12.41 0.84
CA PRO A 179 -8.07 13.50 1.76
C PRO A 179 -7.86 13.08 3.21
N SER A 180 -7.24 13.96 3.99
CA SER A 180 -6.76 13.65 5.33
C SER A 180 -6.66 14.91 6.19
N GLU A 181 -6.78 14.73 7.50
CA GLU A 181 -6.55 15.74 8.53
C GLU A 181 -5.13 15.70 9.11
N ALA A 182 -4.24 14.85 8.55
CA ALA A 182 -2.85 14.77 9.00
C ALA A 182 -2.17 16.12 8.81
N LYS A 183 -1.42 16.53 9.83
CA LYS A 183 -0.67 17.77 9.83
C LYS A 183 0.68 17.53 9.18
N VAL A 184 1.07 18.43 8.28
CA VAL A 184 2.39 18.40 7.64
C VAL A 184 3.13 19.69 8.00
N THR A 185 4.37 19.56 8.50
CA THR A 185 5.23 20.69 8.88
C THR A 185 6.61 20.51 8.26
N GLY A 186 7.21 21.58 7.72
CA GLY A 186 8.53 21.54 7.07
C GLY A 186 8.44 21.56 5.53
N ASP A 187 9.42 20.98 4.85
CA ASP A 187 9.49 20.97 3.38
C ASP A 187 8.60 19.87 2.77
N VAL A 188 7.36 20.25 2.44
CA VAL A 188 6.34 19.35 1.88
C VAL A 188 6.76 18.70 0.55
N ALA A 189 7.71 19.27 -0.19
CA ALA A 189 8.19 18.68 -1.44
C ALA A 189 8.86 17.32 -1.21
N LEU A 190 9.41 17.09 -0.01
CA LEU A 190 10.04 15.83 0.39
C LEU A 190 9.03 14.68 0.58
N LEU A 191 7.72 14.93 0.57
CA LEU A 191 6.71 13.85 0.63
C LEU A 191 6.39 13.25 -0.75
N GLU A 192 6.70 13.96 -1.85
CA GLU A 192 6.39 13.50 -3.21
C GLU A 192 7.01 12.13 -3.55
N PRO A 193 8.29 11.85 -3.20
CA PRO A 193 8.92 10.56 -3.43
C PRO A 193 8.28 9.40 -2.66
N LEU A 194 7.63 9.68 -1.52
CA LEU A 194 7.04 8.67 -0.62
C LEU A 194 5.58 8.37 -0.89
N ALA A 195 4.91 9.19 -1.69
CA ALA A 195 3.48 9.08 -1.83
C ALA A 195 3.08 7.75 -2.52
N ALA A 196 1.84 7.29 -2.35
CA ALA A 196 1.39 6.10 -3.07
C ALA A 196 1.45 6.31 -4.61
N PRO A 197 1.87 5.28 -5.39
CA PRO A 197 1.82 5.31 -6.86
C PRO A 197 0.39 5.35 -7.41
#